data_AF-A0A7S2GJH8-F1
#
_entry.id   AF-A0A7S2GJH8-F1
#
_cell.length_a   1.000
_cell.length_b   1.000
_cell.length_c   1.000
_cell.angle_alpha   90.00
_cell.angle_beta   90.00
_cell.angle_gamma   90.00
#
_symmetry.space_group_name_H-M   'P 1'
#
loop_
_entity.id
_entity.type
_entity.pdbx_description
1 polymer ?
#
loop_
_entity_poly.entity_id
_entity_poly.type
_entity_poly.pdbx_seq_one_letter_code
_entity_poly.pdbx_strand_id
1 'polypeptide(L)'
;DKWMLEYPGDMEYLLNSGVKEMLPTNKADMARDRPAHQYDSKYQMTASMVVEGSCPKMTAMLVGMEDYKHKVTWACNPLDKYFDECLASWNQYQEDWWKMGFKHDYVPYPYTKDMVLDWFDEYRRTVGPATVEEKEAQQGDSNEDTTDVQWDTKSALEWWKENCGGGWQVK
;
A
#
# COMPACT_ATOMS: atom_id res chain seq x y z
N ASP A 1 7.44 -0.08 11.23
CA ASP A 1 8.37 -0.41 12.33
C ASP A 1 8.76 0.79 13.20
N LYS A 2 9.00 1.99 12.64
CA LYS A 2 9.41 3.17 13.42
C LYS A 2 8.37 3.65 14.46
N TRP A 3 7.08 3.54 14.14
CA TRP A 3 5.98 4.05 14.97
C TRP A 3 5.93 3.47 16.40
N MET A 4 6.07 2.15 16.56
CA MET A 4 6.00 1.50 17.88
C MET A 4 7.13 1.95 18.83
N LEU A 5 8.25 2.42 18.28
CA LEU A 5 9.38 2.94 19.06
C LEU A 5 9.18 4.42 19.40
N GLU A 6 8.52 5.17 18.52
CA GLU A 6 8.25 6.60 18.69
C GLU A 6 7.08 6.88 19.64
N TYR A 7 6.12 5.95 19.77
CA TYR A 7 4.92 6.12 20.61
C TYR A 7 4.70 4.92 21.55
N PRO A 8 5.60 4.69 22.52
CA PRO A 8 5.55 3.52 23.39
C PRO A 8 4.29 3.47 24.28
N GLY A 9 3.76 4.61 24.70
CA GLY A 9 2.53 4.67 25.50
C GLY A 9 1.30 4.18 24.72
N ASP A 10 1.25 4.45 23.41
CA ASP A 10 0.19 3.91 22.55
C ASP A 10 0.35 2.39 22.37
N MET A 11 1.59 1.88 22.33
CA MET A 11 1.86 0.44 22.31
C MET A 11 1.47 -0.25 23.62
N GLU A 12 1.77 0.36 24.76
CA GLU A 12 1.34 -0.13 26.07
C GLU A 12 -0.19 -0.15 26.18
N TYR A 13 -0.86 0.90 25.70
CA TYR A 13 -2.31 0.94 25.61
C TYR A 13 -2.84 -0.20 24.75
N LEU A 14 -2.28 -0.44 23.56
CA LEU A 14 -2.67 -1.54 22.67
C LEU A 14 -2.48 -2.92 23.32
N LEU A 15 -1.37 -3.12 24.03
CA LEU A 15 -1.11 -4.37 24.74
C LEU A 15 -2.10 -4.59 25.88
N ASN A 16 -2.52 -3.53 26.57
CA ASN A 16 -3.47 -3.58 27.68
C ASN A 16 -4.94 -3.60 27.22
N SER A 17 -5.24 -3.16 26.00
CA SER A 17 -6.62 -3.10 25.46
C SER A 17 -7.12 -4.44 24.91
N GLY A 18 -6.34 -5.51 25.04
CA GLY A 18 -6.72 -6.86 24.60
C GLY A 18 -6.45 -7.15 23.12
N VAL A 19 -5.72 -6.28 22.42
CA VAL A 19 -5.42 -6.44 20.98
C VAL A 19 -4.55 -7.68 20.76
N LYS A 20 -3.68 -8.00 21.71
CA LYS A 20 -2.81 -9.17 21.66
C LYS A 20 -3.61 -10.48 21.53
N GLU A 21 -4.75 -10.58 22.19
CA GLU A 21 -5.65 -11.73 22.16
C GLU A 21 -6.44 -11.80 20.84
N MET A 22 -6.64 -10.66 20.18
CA MET A 22 -7.29 -10.59 18.87
C MET A 22 -6.34 -10.91 17.71
N LEU A 23 -5.03 -10.79 17.92
CA LEU A 23 -4.04 -11.08 16.89
C LEU A 23 -4.00 -12.58 16.57
N PRO A 24 -3.98 -12.96 15.27
CA PRO A 24 -3.83 -14.35 14.91
C PRO A 24 -2.47 -14.86 15.42
N THR A 25 -2.45 -16.11 15.89
CA THR A 25 -1.20 -16.80 16.23
C THR A 25 -0.72 -17.63 15.05
N ASN A 26 0.47 -17.33 14.54
CA ASN A 26 1.09 -18.18 13.52
C ASN A 26 1.76 -19.40 14.18
N LYS A 27 1.55 -20.59 13.63
CA LYS A 27 2.16 -21.84 14.12
C LYS A 27 2.98 -22.46 13.00
N ALA A 28 4.05 -23.17 13.36
CA ALA A 28 4.85 -23.90 12.39
C ALA A 28 3.99 -24.96 11.69
N ASP A 29 4.04 -24.98 10.36
CA ASP A 29 3.37 -25.98 9.54
C ASP A 29 4.42 -27.01 9.10
N MET A 30 4.52 -28.09 9.89
CA MET A 30 5.45 -29.19 9.65
C MET A 30 5.12 -29.96 8.35
N ALA A 31 3.88 -29.88 7.85
CA ALA A 31 3.48 -30.58 6.63
C ALA A 31 3.93 -29.83 5.37
N ARG A 32 4.09 -28.50 5.45
CA ARG A 32 4.59 -27.65 4.37
C ARG A 32 6.02 -27.16 4.57
N ASP A 33 6.70 -27.66 5.60
CA ASP A 33 8.05 -27.25 6.04
C ASP A 33 8.18 -25.73 6.23
N ARG A 34 7.13 -25.10 6.76
CA ARG A 34 7.09 -23.64 6.99
C ARG A 34 7.34 -23.33 8.47
N PRO A 35 8.42 -22.63 8.81
CA PRO A 35 8.70 -22.26 10.19
C PRO A 35 7.75 -21.15 10.68
N ALA A 36 7.49 -21.08 11.98
CA ALA A 36 6.50 -20.16 12.57
C ALA A 36 6.78 -18.67 12.34
N HIS A 37 8.03 -18.29 12.04
CA HIS A 37 8.41 -16.91 11.73
C HIS A 37 8.05 -16.49 10.29
N GLN A 38 7.74 -17.43 9.40
CA GLN A 38 7.24 -17.14 8.06
C GLN A 38 5.72 -16.97 8.11
N TYR A 39 5.25 -15.75 7.86
CA TYR A 39 3.83 -15.44 7.76
C TYR A 39 3.38 -15.47 6.30
N ASP A 40 2.14 -15.92 6.06
CA ASP A 40 1.50 -15.82 4.75
C ASP A 40 0.76 -14.49 4.59
N SER A 41 0.34 -14.18 3.36
CA SER A 41 -0.43 -12.95 3.07
C SER A 41 -1.73 -12.88 3.87
N LYS A 42 -2.35 -14.03 4.14
CA LYS A 42 -3.57 -14.12 4.95
C LYS A 42 -3.33 -13.71 6.40
N TYR A 43 -2.27 -14.22 7.02
CA TYR A 43 -1.85 -13.83 8.37
C TYR A 43 -1.56 -12.33 8.41
N GLN A 44 -0.76 -11.84 7.47
CA GLN A 44 -0.40 -10.43 7.38
C GLN A 44 -1.63 -9.53 7.25
N MET A 45 -2.57 -9.85 6.35
CA MET A 45 -3.81 -9.07 6.18
C MET A 45 -4.64 -9.03 7.46
N THR A 46 -4.88 -10.18 8.09
CA THR A 46 -5.68 -10.26 9.32
C THR A 46 -5.00 -9.52 10.47
N ALA A 47 -3.69 -9.70 10.65
CA ALA A 47 -2.94 -8.99 11.68
C ALA A 47 -2.94 -7.48 11.42
N SER A 48 -2.73 -7.05 10.18
CA SER A 48 -2.74 -5.62 9.82
C SER A 48 -4.10 -4.98 10.11
N MET A 49 -5.22 -5.63 9.74
CA MET A 49 -6.56 -5.13 10.03
C MET A 49 -6.82 -4.94 11.54
N VAL A 50 -6.37 -5.88 12.37
CA VAL A 50 -6.54 -5.79 13.83
C VAL A 50 -5.71 -4.64 14.41
N VAL A 51 -4.45 -4.49 13.97
CA VAL A 51 -3.57 -3.41 14.46
C VAL A 51 -4.05 -2.04 13.97
N GLU A 52 -4.39 -1.91 12.69
CA GLU A 52 -4.90 -0.68 12.07
C GLU A 52 -6.22 -0.25 12.72
N GLY A 53 -7.17 -1.17 12.91
CA GLY A 53 -8.45 -0.87 13.55
C GLY A 53 -8.33 -0.47 15.02
N SER A 54 -7.27 -0.93 15.71
CA SER A 54 -7.05 -0.62 17.13
C SER A 54 -6.19 0.62 17.34
N CYS A 55 -5.54 1.15 16.30
CA CYS A 55 -4.66 2.31 16.41
C CYS A 55 -5.02 3.39 15.37
N PRO A 56 -6.01 4.26 15.67
CA PRO A 56 -6.42 5.34 14.76
C PRO A 56 -5.28 6.27 14.35
N LYS A 57 -4.28 6.46 15.23
CA LYS A 57 -3.09 7.28 14.97
C LYS A 57 -2.20 6.66 13.89
N MET A 58 -2.04 5.33 13.88
CA MET A 58 -1.28 4.64 12.84
C MET A 58 -1.99 4.76 11.49
N THR A 59 -3.32 4.68 11.47
CA THR A 59 -4.13 4.92 10.26
C THR A 59 -4.01 6.36 9.77
N ALA A 60 -3.97 7.35 10.68
CA ALA A 60 -3.75 8.75 10.31
C ALA A 60 -2.39 8.98 9.63
N MET A 61 -1.36 8.20 9.95
CA MET A 61 -0.07 8.26 9.23
C MET A 61 -0.11 7.67 7.82
N LEU A 62 -1.15 6.90 7.49
CA LEU A 62 -1.39 6.43 6.12
C LEU A 62 -2.06 7.51 5.27
N VAL A 63 -2.52 8.62 5.85
CA VAL A 63 -3.03 9.78 5.09
C VAL A 63 -1.92 10.28 4.16
N GLY A 64 -2.23 10.39 2.86
CA GLY A 64 -1.25 10.74 1.81
C GLY A 64 -0.51 9.54 1.20
N MET A 65 -0.63 8.32 1.75
CA MET A 65 -0.09 7.12 1.07
C MET A 65 -0.79 6.85 -0.26
N GLU A 66 -2.05 7.26 -0.42
CA GLU A 66 -2.75 7.14 -1.69
C GLU A 66 -2.06 7.96 -2.79
N ASP A 67 -1.67 9.20 -2.50
CA ASP A 67 -0.98 10.07 -3.46
C ASP A 67 0.42 9.53 -3.77
N TYR A 68 1.14 9.02 -2.76
CA TYR A 68 2.41 8.33 -2.97
C TYR A 68 2.25 7.10 -3.86
N LYS A 69 1.28 6.22 -3.55
CA LYS A 69 0.99 5.01 -4.35
C LYS A 69 0.61 5.39 -5.78
N HIS A 70 -0.18 6.43 -5.96
CA HIS A 70 -0.56 6.92 -7.28
C HIS A 70 0.67 7.39 -8.06
N LYS A 71 1.52 8.27 -7.48
CA LYS A 71 2.77 8.74 -8.11
C LYS A 71 3.69 7.60 -8.48
N VAL A 72 3.91 6.65 -7.57
CA VAL A 72 4.75 5.46 -7.82
C VAL A 72 4.16 4.58 -8.90
N THR A 73 2.84 4.35 -8.89
CA THR A 73 2.18 3.50 -9.89
C THR A 73 2.37 4.06 -11.30
N TRP A 74 2.18 5.36 -11.49
CA TRP A 74 2.39 5.99 -12.79
C TRP A 74 3.86 6.04 -13.20
N ALA A 75 4.78 6.27 -12.25
CA ALA A 75 6.21 6.23 -12.54
C ALA A 75 6.71 4.83 -12.92
N CYS A 76 6.17 3.79 -12.28
CA CYS A 76 6.56 2.40 -12.52
C CYS A 76 5.90 1.78 -13.75
N ASN A 77 4.72 2.28 -14.15
CA ASN A 77 3.94 1.74 -15.27
C ASN A 77 3.76 2.78 -16.38
N PRO A 78 4.84 3.25 -17.03
CA PRO A 78 4.70 4.16 -18.16
C PRO A 78 3.95 3.46 -19.30
N LEU A 79 2.98 4.16 -19.88
CA LEU A 79 2.04 3.62 -20.88
C LEU A 79 2.75 2.88 -22.00
N ASP A 80 3.82 3.45 -22.56
CA ASP A 80 4.54 2.84 -23.69
C ASP A 80 5.09 1.47 -23.33
N LYS A 81 5.81 1.39 -22.21
CA LYS A 81 6.41 0.13 -21.76
C LYS A 81 5.35 -0.90 -21.42
N TYR A 82 4.30 -0.48 -20.71
CA TYR A 82 3.21 -1.35 -20.32
C TYR A 82 2.46 -1.90 -21.54
N PHE A 83 2.20 -1.05 -22.54
CA PHE A 83 1.55 -1.46 -23.78
C PHE A 83 2.41 -2.45 -24.57
N ASP A 84 3.71 -2.21 -24.66
CA ASP A 84 4.65 -3.11 -25.34
C ASP A 84 4.70 -4.49 -24.64
N GLU A 85 4.66 -4.52 -23.29
CA GLU A 85 4.55 -5.75 -22.51
C GLU A 85 3.22 -6.48 -22.74
N CYS A 86 2.10 -5.75 -22.83
CA CYS A 86 0.79 -6.33 -23.19
C CYS A 86 0.81 -6.97 -24.58
N LEU A 87 1.38 -6.28 -25.57
CA LEU A 87 1.50 -6.79 -26.93
C LEU A 87 2.39 -8.04 -26.98
N ALA A 88 3.52 -8.02 -26.27
CA ALA A 88 4.43 -9.17 -26.18
C ALA A 88 3.73 -10.38 -25.52
N SER A 89 3.02 -10.15 -24.42
CA SER A 89 2.24 -11.19 -23.72
C SER A 89 1.13 -11.76 -24.60
N TRP A 90 0.42 -10.92 -25.37
CA TRP A 90 -0.61 -11.35 -26.32
C TRP A 90 -0.04 -12.22 -27.44
N ASN A 91 1.11 -11.84 -27.99
CA ASN A 91 1.80 -12.64 -29.00
C ASN A 91 2.28 -13.97 -28.41
N GLN A 92 2.84 -13.96 -27.20
CA GLN A 92 3.31 -15.18 -26.54
C GLN A 92 2.16 -16.16 -26.29
N TYR A 93 1.00 -15.66 -25.86
CA TYR A 93 -0.20 -16.47 -25.65
C TYR A 93 -0.62 -17.21 -26.94
N GLN A 94 -0.62 -16.53 -28.08
CA GLN A 94 -0.92 -17.13 -29.37
C GLN A 94 0.13 -18.16 -29.80
N GLU A 95 1.41 -17.87 -29.59
CA GLU A 95 2.48 -18.83 -29.86
C GLU A 95 2.35 -20.10 -29.03
N ASP A 96 1.95 -19.99 -27.77
CA ASP A 96 1.78 -21.13 -26.88
C ASP A 96 0.63 -22.03 -27.33
N TRP A 97 -0.44 -21.44 -27.89
CA TRP A 97 -1.51 -22.20 -28.54
C TRP A 97 -1.03 -22.97 -29.76
N TRP A 98 -0.21 -22.35 -30.62
CA TRP A 98 0.42 -23.04 -31.75
C TRP A 98 1.33 -24.18 -31.30
N LYS A 99 2.14 -23.99 -30.24
CA LYS A 99 3.00 -25.04 -29.67
C LYS A 99 2.21 -26.23 -29.12
N MET A 100 0.99 -25.99 -28.63
CA MET A 100 0.07 -27.05 -28.18
C MET A 100 -0.64 -27.78 -29.34
N GLY A 101 -0.44 -27.35 -30.59
CA GLY A 101 -1.01 -27.98 -31.78
C GLY A 101 -2.37 -27.41 -32.21
N PHE A 102 -2.86 -26.35 -31.57
CA PHE A 102 -4.05 -25.64 -32.03
C PHE A 102 -3.69 -24.82 -33.27
N LYS A 103 -4.45 -24.98 -34.36
CA LYS A 103 -4.26 -24.21 -35.59
C LYS A 103 -5.26 -23.06 -35.61
N HIS A 104 -4.76 -21.83 -35.58
CA HIS A 104 -5.56 -20.62 -35.77
C HIS A 104 -4.73 -19.57 -36.50
N ASP A 105 -5.42 -18.63 -37.15
CA ASP A 105 -4.77 -17.48 -37.79
C ASP A 105 -4.28 -16.49 -36.72
N TYR A 106 -3.28 -15.68 -37.08
CA TYR A 106 -2.78 -14.63 -36.19
C TYR A 106 -3.87 -13.59 -35.92
N VAL A 107 -4.13 -13.33 -34.64
CA VAL A 107 -5.08 -12.31 -34.19
C VAL A 107 -4.29 -11.09 -33.70
N PRO A 108 -4.39 -9.94 -34.38
CA PRO A 108 -3.72 -8.72 -33.93
C PRO A 108 -4.26 -8.28 -32.56
N TYR A 109 -3.43 -7.60 -31.79
CA TYR A 109 -3.84 -7.05 -30.50
C TYR A 109 -5.01 -6.06 -30.71
N PRO A 110 -6.12 -6.19 -29.95
CA PRO A 110 -7.36 -5.48 -30.27
C PRO A 110 -7.35 -3.99 -29.92
N TYR A 111 -6.35 -3.51 -29.19
CA TYR A 111 -6.28 -2.12 -28.71
C TYR A 111 -5.07 -1.41 -29.32
N THR A 112 -5.26 -0.17 -29.74
CA THR A 112 -4.17 0.73 -30.12
C THR A 112 -3.78 1.63 -28.96
N LYS A 113 -2.57 2.23 -29.02
CA LYS A 113 -2.15 3.22 -28.01
C LYS A 113 -3.12 4.41 -27.94
N ASP A 114 -3.62 4.85 -29.08
CA ASP A 114 -4.60 5.96 -29.16
C ASP A 114 -5.90 5.62 -28.43
N MET A 115 -6.42 4.39 -28.57
CA MET A 115 -7.61 3.97 -27.82
C MET A 115 -7.38 4.02 -26.30
N VAL A 116 -6.18 3.67 -25.84
CA VAL A 116 -5.84 3.72 -24.41
C VAL A 116 -5.73 5.18 -23.93
N LEU A 117 -5.18 6.07 -24.76
CA LEU A 117 -5.16 7.51 -24.47
C LEU A 117 -6.58 8.08 -24.39
N ASP A 118 -7.47 7.69 -25.31
CA ASP A 118 -8.88 8.09 -25.28
C ASP A 118 -9.56 7.63 -23.98
N TRP A 119 -9.20 6.47 -23.43
CA TRP A 119 -9.72 6.02 -22.12
C TRP A 119 -9.25 6.92 -20.98
N PHE A 120 -8.00 7.39 -21.00
CA PHE A 120 -7.52 8.36 -20.00
C PHE A 120 -8.25 9.70 -20.12
N ASP A 121 -8.54 10.14 -21.34
CA ASP A 121 -9.34 11.35 -21.58
C ASP A 121 -10.79 11.19 -21.11
N GLU A 122 -11.41 10.05 -21.38
CA GLU A 122 -12.74 9.76 -20.88
C GLU A 122 -12.79 9.66 -19.36
N TYR A 123 -11.78 9.05 -18.73
CA TYR A 123 -11.64 8.99 -17.29
C TYR A 123 -11.55 10.38 -16.67
N ARG A 124 -10.70 11.25 -17.26
CA ARG A 124 -10.58 12.66 -16.85
C ARG A 124 -11.90 13.41 -16.88
N ARG A 125 -12.74 13.10 -17.87
CA ARG A 125 -14.06 13.74 -18.04
C ARG A 125 -15.12 13.21 -17.08
N THR A 126 -15.08 11.92 -16.74
CA THR A 126 -16.21 11.23 -16.09
C THR A 126 -16.01 10.96 -14.60
N VAL A 127 -14.77 10.67 -14.18
CA VAL A 127 -14.47 10.25 -12.81
C VAL A 127 -13.76 11.36 -12.03
N GLY A 128 -12.79 12.03 -12.65
CA GLY A 128 -12.00 13.06 -11.99
C GLY A 128 -10.56 13.13 -12.52
N PRO A 129 -9.65 13.83 -11.83
CA PRO A 129 -8.29 14.08 -12.28
C PRO A 129 -7.54 12.76 -12.51
N ALA A 130 -6.83 12.64 -13.64
CA ALA A 130 -6.08 11.43 -13.98
C ALA A 130 -4.66 11.43 -13.40
N THR A 131 -4.20 12.58 -12.90
CA THR A 131 -2.87 12.75 -12.30
C THR A 131 -2.98 13.35 -10.90
N VAL A 132 -1.96 13.14 -10.06
CA VAL A 132 -1.94 13.77 -8.72
C VAL A 132 -1.81 15.28 -8.85
N GLU A 133 -1.10 15.78 -9.86
CA GLU A 133 -0.93 17.21 -10.11
C GLU A 133 -2.26 17.89 -10.45
N GLU A 134 -3.10 17.25 -11.29
CA GLU A 134 -4.45 17.73 -11.57
C GLU A 134 -5.34 17.69 -10.31
N LYS A 135 -5.18 16.67 -9.46
CA LYS A 135 -5.89 16.54 -8.18
C LYS A 135 -5.47 17.61 -7.18
N GLU A 136 -4.17 17.83 -7.01
CA GLU A 136 -3.59 18.87 -6.14
C GLU A 136 -4.03 20.27 -6.62
N ALA A 137 -4.06 20.51 -7.94
CA ALA A 137 -4.55 21.75 -8.52
C ALA A 137 -6.05 21.99 -8.25
N GLN A 138 -6.87 20.94 -8.27
CA GLN A 138 -8.31 21.02 -7.92
C GLN A 138 -8.54 21.17 -6.41
N GLN A 139 -7.67 20.60 -5.57
CA GLN A 139 -7.75 20.68 -4.10
C GLN A 139 -7.15 21.98 -3.52
N GLY A 140 -6.43 22.76 -4.32
CA GLY A 140 -5.79 24.02 -3.92
C GLY A 140 -6.72 25.09 -3.34
N ASP A 141 -8.03 24.96 -3.48
CA ASP A 141 -9.04 25.90 -2.95
C ASP A 141 -9.74 25.44 -1.66
N SER A 142 -9.48 24.21 -1.17
CA SER A 142 -10.23 23.64 -0.01
C SER A 142 -9.36 23.23 1.17
N ASN A 143 -8.08 23.60 1.21
CA ASN A 143 -7.17 23.20 2.28
C ASN A 143 -7.29 24.10 3.55
N GLU A 144 -8.52 24.45 3.92
CA GLU A 144 -8.83 24.76 5.32
C GLU A 144 -9.04 23.43 6.03
N ASP A 145 -8.14 23.11 6.96
CA ASP A 145 -8.30 22.03 7.95
C ASP A 145 -7.83 20.61 7.57
N THR A 146 -6.68 20.48 6.91
CA THR A 146 -5.79 19.37 7.33
C THR A 146 -5.36 19.69 8.75
N THR A 147 -6.06 19.14 9.73
CA THR A 147 -5.63 19.15 11.13
C THR A 147 -4.18 18.69 11.15
N ASP A 148 -3.27 19.65 11.33
CA ASP A 148 -1.87 19.39 11.56
C ASP A 148 -1.87 18.65 12.91
N VAL A 149 -1.91 17.32 12.85
CA VAL A 149 -1.87 16.48 14.03
C VAL A 149 -0.49 16.71 14.60
N GLN A 150 -0.35 17.74 15.44
CA GLN A 150 0.87 18.04 16.14
C GLN A 150 1.14 16.86 17.06
N TRP A 151 1.94 15.93 16.56
CA TRP A 151 2.39 14.78 17.30
C TRP A 151 3.25 15.28 18.47
N ASP A 152 2.74 15.08 19.69
CA ASP A 152 3.47 15.43 20.89
C ASP A 152 4.63 14.48 21.12
N THR A 153 5.74 14.77 20.45
CA THR A 153 7.00 14.05 20.59
C THR A 153 7.65 14.24 21.96
N LYS A 154 7.23 15.26 22.73
CA LYS A 154 7.77 15.50 24.08
C LYS A 154 7.20 14.51 25.08
N SER A 155 5.89 14.23 25.05
CA SER A 155 5.30 13.23 25.96
C SER A 155 5.85 11.83 25.74
N ALA A 156 6.16 11.44 24.49
CA ALA A 156 6.80 10.16 24.21
C ALA A 156 8.22 10.06 24.84
N LEU A 157 9.01 11.14 24.73
CA LEU A 157 10.35 11.20 25.34
C LEU A 157 10.29 11.19 26.87
N GLU A 158 9.32 11.87 27.46
CA GLU A 158 9.08 11.89 28.91
C GLU A 158 8.70 10.49 29.42
N TRP A 159 7.78 9.79 28.73
CA TRP A 159 7.42 8.41 29.06
C TRP A 159 8.64 7.48 29.05
N TRP A 160 9.52 7.58 28.04
CA TRP A 160 10.74 6.76 27.96
C TRP A 160 11.70 7.04 29.13
N LYS A 161 11.84 8.31 29.53
CA LYS A 161 12.69 8.70 30.67
C LYS A 161 12.17 8.13 31.98
N GLU A 162 10.84 8.17 32.17
CA GLU A 162 10.16 7.71 33.37
C GLU A 162 10.15 6.18 33.51
N ASN A 163 9.88 5.45 32.41
CA ASN A 163 9.62 4.01 32.46
C ASN A 163 10.84 3.15 32.11
N CYS A 164 11.83 3.69 31.39
CA CYS A 164 12.99 2.91 30.92
C CYS A 164 14.34 3.44 31.41
N GLY A 165 14.34 4.42 32.32
CA GLY A 165 15.54 4.87 33.02
C GLY A 165 16.54 5.57 32.11
N GLY A 166 16.19 6.74 31.59
CA GLY A 166 17.11 7.81 31.14
C GLY A 166 18.22 7.52 30.10
N GLY A 167 18.37 6.30 29.59
CA GLY A 167 19.53 5.90 28.77
C GLY A 167 19.46 6.24 27.29
N TRP A 168 18.30 6.67 26.77
CA TRP A 168 18.13 7.04 25.37
C TRP A 168 18.46 8.52 25.16
N GLN A 169 19.69 8.80 24.73
CA GLN A 169 20.03 10.09 24.12
C GLN A 169 19.86 9.96 22.61
N VAL A 170 18.80 10.57 22.08
CA VAL A 170 18.61 10.73 20.63
C VAL A 170 19.71 11.68 20.13
N LYS A 171 20.59 11.17 19.26
CA LYS A 171 21.53 12.00 18.48
C LYS A 171 20.84 12.55 17.24
#